data_AF-A0A7X8B6G6-F1
#
_entry.id   AF-A0A7X8B6G6-F1
#
_cell.length_a   1.000
_cell.length_b   1.000
_cell.length_c   1.000
_cell.angle_alpha   90.00
_cell.angle_beta   90.00
_cell.angle_gamma   90.00
#
_symmetry.space_group_name_H-M   'P 1'
#
loop_
_entity.id
_entity.type
_entity.pdbx_description
1 polymer ?
#
loop_
_entity_poly.entity_id
_entity_poly.type
_entity_poly.pdbx_seq_one_letter_code
_entity_poly.pdbx_strand_id
1 'polypeptide(L)'
;MTSLEPVLFPVLIDAATDPLVKAVAAYLARYRGQTLVHTESDLRAFLVWCRERGVEPLKAQRAQIELYVRWMQEVRHFQPSTVSRRVSVVVGFYRTCVIDQVLPQSPADYVRRPNVPPESPTLGLSHLQFEALLSAAR
;
A
#
# COMPACT_ATOMS: atom_id res chain seq x y z
N MET A 1 -3.45 25.26 2.80
CA MET A 1 -4.06 24.61 1.63
C MET A 1 -2.94 24.14 0.72
N THR A 2 -2.24 23.08 1.12
CA THR A 2 -1.14 22.47 0.37
C THR A 2 -1.74 21.72 -0.80
N SER A 3 -1.55 22.28 -1.99
CA SER A 3 -1.89 21.68 -3.26
C SER A 3 -1.29 20.27 -3.33
N LEU A 4 -2.16 19.27 -3.33
CA LEU A 4 -1.84 17.94 -3.83
C LEU A 4 -1.63 18.10 -5.32
N GLU A 5 -0.42 18.40 -5.75
CA GLU A 5 -0.08 18.15 -7.15
C GLU A 5 -0.25 16.64 -7.37
N PRO A 6 -1.19 16.24 -8.23
CA PRO A 6 -1.23 14.87 -8.66
C PRO A 6 0.07 14.67 -9.43
N VAL A 7 0.92 13.73 -9.00
CA VAL A 7 2.05 13.27 -9.80
C VAL A 7 1.47 12.46 -10.97
N LEU A 8 0.78 13.17 -11.85
CA LEU A 8 0.12 12.68 -13.04
C LEU A 8 1.20 12.46 -14.10
N PHE A 9 1.88 11.33 -14.01
CA PHE A 9 2.40 10.68 -15.21
C PHE A 9 3.40 11.45 -16.12
N PRO A 10 4.36 12.32 -15.68
CA PRO A 10 5.28 12.97 -16.62
C PRO A 10 6.76 12.82 -16.24
N VAL A 11 7.19 11.70 -15.64
CA VAL A 11 8.61 11.32 -15.59
C VAL A 11 8.78 9.92 -16.16
N LEU A 12 8.28 9.73 -17.39
CA LEU A 12 8.55 8.55 -18.20
C LEU A 12 9.62 8.81 -19.29
N ILE A 13 10.34 9.94 -19.22
CA ILE A 13 11.29 10.34 -20.27
C ILE A 13 12.74 9.86 -19.97
N ASP A 14 12.98 9.17 -18.86
CA ASP A 14 14.13 8.23 -18.73
C ASP A 14 13.68 6.82 -18.31
N ALA A 15 12.42 6.47 -18.59
CA ALA A 15 11.86 5.15 -18.33
C ALA A 15 12.41 4.08 -19.29
N ALA A 16 13.35 4.42 -20.19
CA ALA A 16 13.96 3.46 -21.08
C ALA A 16 14.93 2.51 -20.36
N THR A 17 15.51 2.89 -19.21
CA THR A 17 16.67 2.17 -18.64
C THR A 17 16.45 1.58 -17.25
N ASP A 18 15.70 2.21 -16.33
CA ASP A 18 15.50 1.66 -14.97
C ASP A 18 14.35 0.62 -14.92
N PRO A 19 14.65 -0.67 -14.64
CA PRO A 19 13.65 -1.73 -14.54
C PRO A 19 12.61 -1.48 -13.44
N LEU A 20 12.99 -0.81 -12.33
CA LEU A 20 12.09 -0.52 -11.23
C LEU A 20 11.05 0.53 -11.64
N VAL A 21 11.46 1.58 -12.33
CA VAL A 21 10.54 2.63 -12.82
C VAL A 21 9.52 2.03 -13.78
N LYS A 22 9.95 1.15 -14.69
CA LYS A 22 9.06 0.43 -15.60
C LYS A 22 8.05 -0.43 -14.83
N ALA A 23 8.50 -1.21 -13.86
CA ALA A 23 7.63 -2.08 -13.07
C ALA A 23 6.59 -1.29 -12.25
N VAL A 24 7.01 -0.16 -11.66
CA VAL A 24 6.10 0.73 -10.92
C VAL A 24 5.05 1.33 -11.85
N ALA A 25 5.46 1.83 -13.01
CA ALA A 25 4.53 2.39 -14.00
C ALA A 25 3.53 1.34 -14.49
N ALA A 26 4.00 0.12 -14.82
CA ALA A 26 3.16 -0.99 -15.26
C ALA A 26 2.13 -1.39 -14.18
N TYR A 27 2.55 -1.46 -12.92
CA TYR A 27 1.65 -1.75 -11.81
C TYR A 27 0.59 -0.66 -11.60
N LEU A 28 0.99 0.61 -11.60
CA LEU A 28 0.07 1.73 -11.35
C LEU A 28 -0.89 1.98 -12.51
N ALA A 29 -0.49 1.70 -13.76
CA ALA A 29 -1.35 1.82 -14.94
C ALA A 29 -2.63 0.95 -14.88
N ARG A 30 -2.68 -0.02 -13.97
CA ARG A 30 -3.85 -0.87 -13.70
C ARG A 30 -4.98 -0.15 -12.96
N TYR A 31 -4.71 1.00 -12.35
CA TYR A 31 -5.64 1.70 -11.48
C TYR A 31 -5.98 3.10 -12.02
N ARG A 32 -7.14 3.64 -11.60
CA ARG A 32 -7.61 4.98 -11.98
C ARG A 32 -8.23 5.69 -10.77
N GLY A 33 -8.34 7.02 -10.85
CA GLY A 33 -8.98 7.84 -9.83
C GLY A 33 -8.35 7.69 -8.44
N GLN A 34 -9.17 7.67 -7.38
CA GLN A 34 -8.67 7.60 -6.00
C GLN A 34 -7.92 6.31 -5.69
N THR A 35 -8.27 5.19 -6.33
CA THR A 35 -7.55 3.93 -6.14
C THR A 35 -6.09 4.03 -6.63
N LEU A 36 -5.85 4.76 -7.73
CA LEU A 36 -4.48 5.04 -8.20
C LEU A 36 -3.71 5.84 -7.15
N VAL A 37 -4.28 6.93 -6.66
CA VAL A 37 -3.64 7.81 -5.66
C VAL A 37 -3.28 7.04 -4.38
N HIS A 38 -4.21 6.24 -3.86
CA HIS A 38 -3.97 5.43 -2.66
C HIS A 38 -2.92 4.34 -2.88
N THR A 39 -2.99 3.65 -4.02
CA THR A 39 -2.04 2.58 -4.37
C THR A 39 -0.64 3.13 -4.57
N GLU A 40 -0.51 4.27 -5.26
CA GLU A 40 0.75 4.98 -5.45
C GLU A 40 1.35 5.38 -4.09
N SER A 41 0.55 5.99 -3.22
CA SER A 41 1.00 6.42 -1.89
C SER A 41 1.50 5.24 -1.03
N ASP A 42 0.77 4.12 -1.03
CA ASP A 42 1.16 2.92 -0.30
C ASP A 42 2.42 2.27 -0.87
N LEU A 43 2.54 2.18 -2.20
CA LEU A 43 3.71 1.62 -2.86
C LEU A 43 4.94 2.51 -2.61
N ARG A 44 4.78 3.83 -2.71
CA ARG A 44 5.83 4.80 -2.40
C ARG A 44 6.36 4.61 -0.99
N ALA A 45 5.50 4.36 -0.01
CA ALA A 45 5.93 4.11 1.37
C ALA A 45 6.85 2.89 1.48
N PHE A 46 6.57 1.82 0.73
CA PHE A 46 7.44 0.65 0.66
C PHE A 46 8.79 0.96 -0.03
N LEU A 47 8.75 1.66 -1.17
CA LEU A 47 9.98 2.03 -1.91
C LEU A 47 10.89 2.95 -1.10
N VAL A 48 10.31 3.90 -0.35
CA VAL A 48 11.07 4.76 0.58
C VAL A 48 11.70 3.93 1.70
N TRP A 49 10.93 3.01 2.30
CA TRP A 49 11.45 2.12 3.34
C TRP A 49 12.63 1.26 2.84
N CYS A 50 12.52 0.74 1.61
CA CYS A 50 13.59 0.01 0.93
C CYS A 50 14.85 0.86 0.77
N ARG A 51 14.69 2.08 0.22
CA ARG A 51 15.80 3.02 0.02
C ARG A 51 16.52 3.36 1.32
N GLU A 52 15.79 3.66 2.39
CA GLU A 52 16.36 3.98 3.72
C GLU A 52 17.18 2.82 4.32
N ARG A 53 16.94 1.59 3.88
CA ARG A 53 17.57 0.38 4.41
C ARG A 53 18.49 -0.32 3.41
N GLY A 54 18.78 0.31 2.28
CA GLY A 54 19.62 -0.26 1.23
C GLY A 54 19.05 -1.54 0.61
N VAL A 55 17.73 -1.74 0.67
CA VAL A 55 17.06 -2.88 0.02
C VAL A 55 16.73 -2.50 -1.41
N GLU A 56 17.26 -3.23 -2.38
CA GLU A 56 16.84 -3.11 -3.78
C GLU A 56 15.45 -3.78 -3.96
N PRO A 57 14.38 -3.05 -4.33
CA PRO A 57 13.02 -3.60 -4.34
C PRO A 57 12.85 -4.84 -5.24
N LEU A 58 13.50 -4.86 -6.40
CA LEU A 58 13.45 -6.01 -7.33
C LEU A 58 14.36 -7.18 -6.90
N LYS A 59 15.24 -7.00 -5.91
CA LYS A 59 16.05 -8.08 -5.32
C LYS A 59 15.62 -8.43 -3.90
N ALA A 60 14.55 -7.80 -3.39
CA ALA A 60 14.04 -8.08 -2.07
C ALA A 60 13.55 -9.52 -1.97
N GLN A 61 13.86 -10.18 -0.86
CA GLN A 61 13.37 -11.51 -0.54
C GLN A 61 12.21 -11.40 0.45
N ARG A 62 11.53 -12.53 0.69
CA ARG A 62 10.42 -12.62 1.66
C ARG A 62 10.77 -12.00 3.02
N ALA A 63 12.01 -12.22 3.49
CA ALA A 63 12.47 -11.70 4.78
C ALA A 63 12.42 -10.17 4.86
N GLN A 64 12.86 -9.45 3.82
CA GLN A 64 12.79 -7.98 3.81
C GLN A 64 11.34 -7.49 3.80
N ILE A 65 10.44 -8.21 3.13
CA ILE A 65 9.01 -7.85 3.13
C ILE A 65 8.39 -8.08 4.51
N GLU A 66 8.74 -9.18 5.20
CA GLU A 66 8.30 -9.39 6.59
C GLU A 66 8.87 -8.34 7.55
N LEU A 67 10.11 -7.89 7.33
CA LEU A 67 10.68 -6.78 8.10
C LEU A 67 9.93 -5.46 7.85
N TYR A 68 9.46 -5.20 6.62
CA TYR A 68 8.60 -4.05 6.35
C TYR A 68 7.27 -4.14 7.11
N VAL A 69 6.66 -5.34 7.17
CA VAL A 69 5.45 -5.58 7.97
C VAL A 69 5.70 -5.30 9.44
N ARG A 70 6.77 -5.87 10.00
CA ARG A 70 7.16 -5.67 11.41
C ARG A 70 7.44 -4.21 11.72
N TRP A 71 8.16 -3.51 10.85
CA TRP A 71 8.43 -2.09 11.00
C TRP A 71 7.14 -1.25 11.02
N MET A 72 6.16 -1.56 10.17
CA MET A 72 4.87 -0.86 10.20
C MET A 72 4.10 -1.08 11.51
N GLN A 73 4.21 -2.27 12.11
CA GLN A 73 3.53 -2.64 13.35
C GLN A 73 4.23 -2.07 14.59
N GLU A 74 5.56 -2.25 14.66
CA GLU A 74 6.34 -2.07 15.88
C GLU A 74 7.02 -0.71 15.96
N VAL A 75 7.30 -0.07 14.81
CA VAL A 75 7.95 1.25 14.76
C VAL A 75 6.98 2.36 14.38
N ARG A 76 6.10 2.09 13.42
CA ARG A 76 5.08 3.07 13.00
C ARG A 76 3.76 2.96 13.75
N HIS A 77 3.57 1.88 14.51
CA HIS A 77 2.34 1.60 15.27
C HIS A 77 1.06 1.78 14.45
N PHE A 78 1.09 1.38 13.18
CA PHE A 78 -0.07 1.46 12.33
C PHE A 78 -1.14 0.44 12.72
N GLN A 79 -2.41 0.84 12.56
CA GLN A 79 -3.54 -0.05 12.75
C GLN A 79 -3.46 -1.27 11.82
N PRO A 80 -3.90 -2.47 12.26
CA PRO A 80 -3.83 -3.69 11.46
C PRO A 80 -4.44 -3.56 10.06
N SER A 81 -5.55 -2.83 9.93
CA SER A 81 -6.21 -2.55 8.65
C SER A 81 -5.32 -1.75 7.69
N THR A 82 -4.55 -0.79 8.20
CA THR A 82 -3.60 0.00 7.41
C THR A 82 -2.42 -0.86 6.97
N VAL A 83 -1.88 -1.68 7.87
CA VAL A 83 -0.79 -2.63 7.55
C VAL A 83 -1.26 -3.60 6.47
N SER A 84 -2.45 -4.20 6.61
CA SER A 84 -3.02 -5.14 5.64
C SER A 84 -3.21 -4.51 4.24
N ARG A 85 -3.74 -3.29 4.18
CA ARG A 85 -3.90 -2.54 2.92
C ARG A 85 -2.56 -2.31 2.23
N ARG A 86 -1.56 -1.81 2.96
CA ARG A 86 -0.20 -1.56 2.42
C ARG A 86 0.49 -2.84 1.96
N VAL A 87 0.36 -3.93 2.73
CA VAL A 87 0.88 -5.25 2.33
C VAL A 87 0.20 -5.75 1.05
N SER A 88 -1.11 -5.52 0.91
CA SER A 88 -1.84 -5.92 -0.31
C SER A 88 -1.32 -5.21 -1.56
N VAL A 89 -0.93 -3.93 -1.43
CA VAL A 89 -0.29 -3.18 -2.52
C VAL A 89 1.07 -3.77 -2.88
N VAL A 90 1.92 -4.09 -1.88
CA VAL A 90 3.24 -4.72 -2.11
C VAL A 90 3.09 -6.09 -2.79
N VAL A 91 2.16 -6.92 -2.31
CA VAL A 91 1.86 -8.22 -2.94
C VAL A 91 1.38 -8.04 -4.37
N GLY A 92 0.50 -7.06 -4.62
CA GLY A 92 0.01 -6.74 -5.97
C GLY A 92 1.12 -6.28 -6.91
N PHE A 93 2.05 -5.47 -6.41
CA PHE A 93 3.22 -5.01 -7.16
C PHE A 93 4.12 -6.17 -7.59
N TYR A 94 4.51 -7.05 -6.65
CA TYR A 94 5.34 -8.22 -6.96
C TYR A 94 4.62 -9.21 -7.88
N ARG A 95 3.30 -9.38 -7.73
CA ARG A 95 2.50 -10.18 -8.67
C ARG A 95 2.56 -9.63 -10.09
N THR A 96 2.45 -8.31 -10.27
CA THR A 96 2.61 -7.68 -11.59
C THR A 96 4.03 -7.85 -12.13
N CYS A 97 5.07 -7.72 -11.28
CA CYS A 97 6.45 -7.98 -11.70
C CYS A 97 6.65 -9.41 -12.23
N VAL A 98 5.96 -10.40 -11.67
CA VAL A 98 5.98 -11.78 -12.19
C VAL A 98 5.20 -11.90 -13.51
N ILE A 99 4.03 -11.27 -13.63
CA ILE A 99 3.25 -11.26 -14.88
C ILE A 99 4.09 -10.66 -16.02
N ASP A 100 4.77 -9.55 -15.76
CA ASP A 100 5.59 -8.82 -16.72
C ASP A 100 6.98 -9.45 -16.93
N GLN A 101 7.23 -10.63 -16.34
CA GLN A 101 8.50 -11.37 -16.41
C GLN A 101 9.73 -10.59 -15.91
N VAL A 102 9.52 -9.57 -15.06
CA VAL A 102 10.60 -8.85 -14.36
C VAL A 102 11.21 -9.73 -13.27
N LEU A 103 10.38 -10.56 -12.63
CA LEU A 103 10.80 -11.51 -11.60
C LEU A 103 10.30 -12.92 -11.93
N PRO A 104 11.11 -13.96 -11.68
CA PRO A 104 10.67 -15.35 -11.89
C PRO A 104 9.63 -15.80 -10.87
N GLN A 105 9.67 -15.26 -9.64
CA GLN A 105 8.75 -15.59 -8.56
C GLN A 105 8.54 -14.37 -7.66
N SER A 106 7.35 -14.28 -7.07
CA SER A 106 7.01 -13.20 -6.15
C SER A 106 7.58 -13.50 -4.74
N PRO A 107 8.45 -12.64 -4.19
CA PRO A 107 8.94 -12.77 -2.82
C PRO A 107 7.83 -12.56 -1.77
N ALA A 108 6.67 -12.04 -2.19
CA ALA A 108 5.56 -11.69 -1.32
C ALA A 108 4.53 -12.81 -1.12
N ASP A 109 4.65 -13.94 -1.83
CA ASP A 109 3.61 -14.99 -1.87
C ASP A 109 3.32 -15.62 -0.51
N TYR A 110 4.36 -15.76 0.33
CA TYR A 110 4.26 -16.40 1.64
C TYR A 110 4.40 -15.40 2.81
N VAL A 111 4.23 -14.11 2.55
CA VAL A 111 4.31 -13.09 3.59
C VAL A 111 3.10 -13.20 4.51
N ARG A 112 3.35 -13.31 5.82
CA ARG A 112 2.28 -13.35 6.81
C ARG A 112 1.52 -12.03 6.84
N ARG A 113 0.23 -12.08 6.54
CA ARG A 113 -0.65 -10.93 6.65
C ARG A 113 -1.09 -10.73 8.11
N PRO A 114 -1.18 -9.49 8.60
CA PRO A 114 -1.77 -9.23 9.90
C PRO A 114 -3.21 -9.73 9.93
N ASN A 115 -3.61 -10.36 11.04
CA ASN A 115 -5.00 -10.66 11.28
C ASN A 115 -5.75 -9.33 11.46
N VAL A 116 -6.71 -9.06 10.59
CA VAL A 116 -7.61 -7.92 10.71
C VAL A 116 -8.95 -8.50 11.10
N PRO A 117 -9.44 -8.25 12.35
CA PRO A 117 -10.78 -8.62 12.72
C PRO A 117 -11.79 -8.03 11.71
N PRO A 118 -12.84 -8.76 11.33
CA PRO A 118 -13.82 -8.30 10.34
C PRO A 118 -14.63 -7.09 10.82
N GLU A 119 -14.56 -6.75 12.10
CA GLU A 119 -15.35 -5.69 12.70
C GLU A 119 -14.61 -4.35 12.71
N SER A 120 -15.27 -3.33 12.15
CA SER A 120 -15.04 -1.98 12.61
C SER A 120 -15.57 -1.89 14.04
N PRO A 121 -14.82 -1.39 15.04
CA PRO A 121 -15.36 -1.06 16.36
C PRO A 121 -16.32 0.14 16.31
N THR A 122 -16.88 0.46 15.13
CA THR A 122 -18.05 1.31 15.03
C THR A 122 -19.24 0.48 15.49
N LEU A 123 -19.42 0.39 16.82
CA LEU A 123 -20.75 0.20 17.38
C LEU A 123 -21.67 1.18 16.66
N GLY A 124 -22.61 0.66 15.86
CA GLY A 124 -23.68 1.48 15.32
C GLY A 124 -24.38 2.19 16.47
N LEU A 125 -24.97 3.37 16.21
CA LEU A 125 -25.79 4.05 17.22
C LEU A 125 -26.85 3.06 17.72
N SER A 126 -26.90 2.84 19.04
CA SER A 126 -28.06 2.20 19.64
C SER A 126 -29.31 3.03 19.34
N HIS A 127 -30.48 2.40 19.37
CA HIS A 127 -31.75 3.09 19.13
C HIS A 127 -31.89 4.37 19.98
N LEU A 128 -31.51 4.31 21.26
CA LEU A 128 -31.50 5.45 22.18
C LEU A 128 -30.49 6.54 21.79
N GLN A 129 -29.30 6.17 21.31
CA GLN A 129 -28.31 7.15 20.83
C GLN A 129 -28.77 7.82 19.54
N PHE A 130 -29.50 7.10 18.68
CA PHE A 130 -30.11 7.65 17.47
C PHE A 130 -31.26 8.62 17.82
N GLU A 131 -32.14 8.25 18.76
CA GLU A 131 -33.20 9.15 19.24
C GLU A 131 -32.64 10.41 19.92
N ALA A 132 -31.57 10.26 20.70
CA ALA A 132 -30.89 11.40 21.33
C ALA A 132 -30.27 12.34 20.29
N LEU A 133 -29.66 11.79 19.22
CA LEU A 133 -29.12 12.58 18.10
C LEU A 133 -30.24 13.36 17.38
N LEU A 134 -31.35 12.70 17.06
CA LEU A 134 -32.50 13.33 16.39
C LEU A 134 -33.14 14.42 17.26
N SER A 135 -33.21 14.20 18.57
CA SER A 135 -33.79 15.17 19.51
C SER A 135 -32.90 16.39 19.73
N ALA A 136 -31.57 16.22 19.66
CA ALA A 136 -30.60 17.31 19.83
C ALA A 136 -30.41 18.18 18.56
N ALA A 137 -30.89 17.73 17.40
CA ALA A 137 -30.79 18.45 16.13
C ALA A 137 -31.96 19.40 15.86
N ARG A 138 -32.83 19.63 16.85
CA ARG A 138 -34.05 20.45 16.77
C ARG A 138 -33.90 21.73 17.59
#